data_AF-A0A964D3F7-F1
#
_entry.id   AF-A0A964D3F7-F1
#
_cell.length_a   1.000
_cell.length_b   1.000
_cell.length_c   1.000
_cell.angle_alpha   90.00
_cell.angle_beta   90.00
_cell.angle_gamma   90.00
#
_symmetry.space_group_name_H-M   'P 1'
#
loop_
_entity.id
_entity.type
_entity.pdbx_description
1 polymer ?
#
loop_
_entity_poly.entity_id
_entity_poly.type
_entity_poly.pdbx_seq_one_letter_code
_entity_poly.pdbx_strand_id
1 'polypeptide(L)'
;MTLAAIVACQIGNVFACRSERTSIFRLGFFSNPLIWLGIAVECVLILSIIYFPPLQKVFATAPLSTWQWSLLIVCPPLILIADEIRKKIVYSSAKKIEVLVKKPV
;
A
#
# COMPACT_ATOMS: atom_id res chain seq x y z
N MET A 1 18.15 -3.60 0.34
CA MET A 1 16.86 -3.99 0.94
C MET A 1 15.93 -2.79 1.14
N THR A 2 16.40 -1.68 1.72
CA THR A 2 15.58 -0.50 2.03
C THR A 2 14.78 0.06 0.83
N LEU A 3 15.43 0.26 -0.32
CA LEU A 3 14.77 0.71 -1.55
C LEU A 3 13.57 -0.18 -1.91
N ALA A 4 13.78 -1.48 -1.98
CA ALA A 4 12.73 -2.45 -2.32
C ALA A 4 11.61 -2.44 -1.29
N ALA A 5 11.91 -2.24 -0.01
CA ALA A 5 10.91 -2.14 1.05
C ALA A 5 10.04 -0.89 0.91
N ILE A 6 10.65 0.25 0.57
CA ILE A 6 9.92 1.49 0.30
C ILE A 6 8.95 1.27 -0.87
N VAL A 7 9.45 0.71 -1.98
CA VAL A 7 8.64 0.38 -3.17
C VAL A 7 7.51 -0.60 -2.82
N ALA A 8 7.79 -1.67 -2.08
CA ALA A 8 6.74 -2.60 -1.63
C ALA A 8 5.67 -1.92 -0.76
N CYS A 9 6.05 -0.97 0.10
CA CYS A 9 5.09 -0.18 0.87
C CYS A 9 4.25 0.76 -0.01
N GLN A 10 4.79 1.29 -1.11
CA GLN A 10 4.03 2.15 -2.03
C GLN A 10 2.85 1.42 -2.68
N ILE A 11 3.00 0.12 -2.95
CA ILE A 11 1.88 -0.73 -3.41
C ILE A 11 0.71 -0.67 -2.41
N GLY A 12 0.98 -0.87 -1.11
CA GLY A 12 -0.07 -0.76 -0.09
C GLY A 12 -0.66 0.65 0.00
N ASN A 13 0.18 1.67 -0.13
CA ASN A 13 -0.21 3.06 -0.09
C ASN A 13 -1.12 3.46 -1.26
N VAL A 14 -0.87 2.96 -2.48
CA VAL A 14 -1.70 3.27 -3.65
C VAL A 14 -3.16 2.83 -3.44
N PHE A 15 -3.36 1.70 -2.77
CA PHE A 15 -4.68 1.20 -2.41
C PHE A 15 -5.28 1.98 -1.23
N ALA A 16 -4.47 2.38 -0.24
CA ALA A 16 -4.91 3.21 0.88
C ALA A 16 -5.43 4.58 0.40
N CYS A 17 -4.67 5.26 -0.46
CA CYS A 17 -5.01 6.57 -1.04
C CYS A 17 -6.21 6.52 -2.01
N ARG A 18 -6.56 5.33 -2.53
CA ARG A 18 -7.69 5.18 -3.47
C ARG A 18 -9.02 5.65 -2.88
N SER A 19 -9.19 5.55 -1.56
CA SER A 19 -10.44 5.90 -0.91
C SER A 19 -10.19 6.44 0.49
N GLU A 20 -10.54 7.69 0.74
CA GLU A 20 -10.43 8.30 2.08
C GLU A 20 -11.54 7.84 3.03
N ARG A 21 -12.71 7.47 2.49
CA ARG A 21 -13.92 7.20 3.30
C ARG A 21 -14.47 5.79 3.24
N THR A 22 -14.27 5.14 2.12
CA THR A 22 -14.83 3.83 1.86
C THR A 22 -13.76 2.76 2.06
N SER A 23 -14.11 1.67 2.73
CA SER A 23 -13.24 0.52 2.88
C SER A 23 -12.89 -0.10 1.52
N ILE A 24 -11.64 -0.51 1.35
CA ILE A 24 -11.12 -1.11 0.12
C ILE A 24 -11.84 -2.43 -0.19
N PHE A 25 -12.30 -3.13 0.85
CA PHE A 25 -13.13 -4.34 0.71
C PHE A 25 -14.48 -4.08 0.05
N ARG A 26 -15.02 -2.85 0.14
CA ARG A 26 -16.26 -2.48 -0.57
C ARG A 26 -16.02 -1.99 -1.99
N LEU A 27 -14.88 -1.33 -2.26
CA LEU A 27 -14.53 -0.90 -3.62
C LEU A 27 -14.09 -2.05 -4.52
N GLY A 28 -13.55 -3.12 -3.93
CA GLY A 28 -12.94 -4.24 -4.65
C GLY A 28 -11.54 -3.91 -5.16
N PHE A 29 -10.63 -4.89 -5.06
CA PHE A 29 -9.23 -4.72 -5.46
C PHE A 29 -9.03 -4.56 -6.98
N PHE A 30 -9.91 -5.15 -7.79
CA PHE A 30 -9.78 -5.20 -9.25
C PHE A 30 -10.62 -4.17 -10.00
N SER A 31 -11.32 -3.27 -9.32
CA SER A 31 -12.22 -2.32 -9.97
C SER A 31 -11.53 -1.16 -10.69
N ASN A 32 -10.21 -0.98 -10.53
CA ASN A 32 -9.43 0.00 -11.30
C ASN A 32 -8.21 -0.67 -11.95
N PRO A 33 -8.24 -0.94 -13.27
CA PRO A 33 -7.13 -1.60 -13.98
C PRO A 33 -5.88 -0.72 -14.07
N LEU A 34 -6.00 0.61 -13.98
CA LEU A 34 -4.83 1.51 -14.02
C LEU A 34 -3.94 1.35 -12.78
N ILE A 35 -4.52 1.00 -11.62
CA ILE A 35 -3.75 0.72 -10.41
C ILE A 35 -2.87 -0.52 -10.63
N TRP A 36 -3.43 -1.57 -11.22
CA TRP A 36 -2.68 -2.79 -11.53
C TRP A 36 -1.60 -2.55 -12.59
N LEU A 37 -1.86 -1.70 -13.58
CA LEU A 37 -0.84 -1.27 -14.54
C LEU A 37 0.30 -0.52 -13.84
N GLY A 38 -0.02 0.40 -12.92
CA GLY A 38 0.98 1.12 -12.13
C GLY A 38 1.84 0.18 -11.29
N ILE A 39 1.22 -0.76 -10.58
CA ILE A 39 1.93 -1.79 -9.79
C ILE A 39 2.82 -2.66 -10.68
N ALA A 40 2.35 -3.04 -11.87
CA ALA A 40 3.14 -3.83 -12.81
C ALA A 40 4.38 -3.05 -13.29
N VAL A 41 4.23 -1.78 -13.65
CA VAL A 41 5.34 -0.91 -14.04
C VAL A 41 6.34 -0.74 -12.89
N GLU A 42 5.86 -0.50 -11.68
CA GLU A 42 6.67 -0.39 -10.48
C GLU A 42 7.48 -1.67 -10.21
N CYS A 43 6.84 -2.85 -10.28
CA CYS A 43 7.49 -4.14 -10.14
C CYS A 43 8.58 -4.37 -11.19
N VAL A 44 8.32 -4.01 -12.46
CA VAL A 44 9.32 -4.12 -13.54
C VAL A 44 10.51 -3.21 -13.28
N LEU A 45 10.27 -1.97 -12.84
CA LEU A 45 11.34 -1.02 -12.54
C LEU A 45 12.22 -1.49 -11.37
N ILE A 46 11.62 -1.94 -10.27
CA ILE A 46 12.42 -2.40 -9.11
C ILE A 46 13.19 -3.68 -9.41
N LEU A 47 12.60 -4.61 -10.18
CA LEU A 47 13.32 -5.79 -10.65
C LEU A 47 14.48 -5.41 -11.59
N SER A 48 14.26 -4.44 -12.48
CA SER A 48 15.32 -3.91 -13.34
C SER A 48 16.45 -3.31 -12.52
N ILE A 49 16.15 -2.51 -11.49
CA ILE A 49 17.18 -1.93 -10.62
C ILE A 49 17.95 -3.00 -9.83
N ILE A 50 17.28 -4.08 -9.40
CA ILE A 50 17.90 -5.12 -8.56
C ILE A 50 18.69 -6.13 -9.38
N TYR A 51 18.31 -6.40 -10.63
CA TYR A 51 18.90 -7.49 -11.43
C TYR A 51 19.61 -7.05 -12.70
N PHE A 52 19.45 -5.80 -13.16
CA PHE A 52 20.13 -5.32 -14.37
C PHE A 52 21.50 -4.70 -14.03
N PRO A 53 22.62 -5.27 -14.51
CA PRO A 53 23.97 -4.85 -14.07
C PRO A 53 24.30 -3.35 -14.25
N PRO A 54 23.88 -2.68 -15.35
CA PRO A 54 24.08 -1.23 -15.47
C PRO A 54 23.38 -0.43 -14.37
N LEU A 55 22.14 -0.79 -14.03
CA LEU A 55 21.38 -0.11 -12.97
C LEU A 55 21.92 -0.46 -11.59
N GLN A 56 22.36 -1.71 -11.36
CA GLN A 56 23.00 -2.09 -10.10
C GLN A 56 24.22 -1.23 -9.77
N LYS A 57 25.04 -0.89 -10.78
CA LYS A 57 26.20 -0.02 -10.60
C LYS A 57 25.81 1.42 -10.25
N VAL A 58 24.76 1.95 -10.88
CA VAL A 58 24.28 3.32 -10.66
C VAL A 58 23.61 3.46 -9.28
N PHE A 59 22.77 2.49 -8.91
CA PHE A 59 22.00 2.52 -7.66
C PHE A 59 22.68 1.80 -6.50
N ALA A 60 23.89 1.26 -6.72
CA ALA A 60 24.65 0.47 -5.75
C ALA A 60 23.80 -0.65 -5.10
N THR A 61 23.03 -1.37 -5.92
CA THR A 61 22.15 -2.45 -5.46
C THR A 61 22.79 -3.83 -5.63
N ALA A 62 22.36 -4.75 -4.78
CA ALA A 62 22.74 -6.16 -4.83
C ALA A 62 21.48 -7.04 -4.90
N PRO A 63 21.58 -8.27 -5.44
CA PRO A 63 20.49 -9.23 -5.45
C PRO A 63 19.97 -9.48 -4.04
N LEU A 64 18.64 -9.53 -3.90
CA LEU A 64 18.00 -9.83 -2.62
C LEU A 64 17.97 -11.34 -2.36
N SER A 65 18.19 -11.72 -1.11
CA SER A 65 17.99 -13.09 -0.64
C SER A 65 16.50 -13.43 -0.54
N THR A 66 16.16 -14.72 -0.65
CA THR A 66 14.76 -15.21 -0.60
C THR A 66 14.00 -14.76 0.64
N TRP A 67 14.65 -14.72 1.82
CA TRP A 67 13.99 -14.28 3.06
C TRP A 67 13.59 -12.79 3.03
N GLN A 68 14.37 -11.95 2.31
CA GLN A 68 14.09 -10.53 2.17
C GLN A 68 12.85 -10.32 1.30
N TRP A 69 12.65 -11.15 0.28
CA TRP A 69 11.42 -11.15 -0.51
C TRP A 69 10.18 -11.43 0.32
N SER A 70 10.27 -12.37 1.28
CA SER A 70 9.16 -12.64 2.21
C SER A 70 8.79 -11.41 3.02
N LEU A 71 9.76 -10.62 3.49
CA LEU A 71 9.47 -9.35 4.17
C LEU A 71 8.78 -8.33 3.26
N LEU A 72 9.24 -8.22 2.01
CA LEU A 72 8.67 -7.27 1.05
C LEU A 72 7.19 -7.57 0.77
N ILE A 73 6.82 -8.84 0.66
CA ILE A 73 5.43 -9.26 0.41
C ILE A 73 4.50 -8.92 1.58
N VAL A 74 5.03 -8.87 2.81
CA VAL A 74 4.26 -8.54 4.02
C VAL A 74 4.00 -7.04 4.16
N CYS A 75 4.83 -6.18 3.55
CA CYS A 75 4.69 -4.72 3.63
C CYS A 75 3.34 -4.18 3.11
N PRO A 76 2.91 -4.46 1.85
CA PRO A 76 1.64 -3.98 1.34
C PRO A 76 0.41 -4.33 2.20
N PRO A 77 0.18 -5.59 2.61
CA PRO A 77 -0.97 -5.93 3.45
C PRO A 77 -0.91 -5.29 4.83
N LEU A 78 0.29 -5.10 5.40
CA LEU A 78 0.45 -4.38 6.68
C LEU A 78 -0.03 -2.93 6.58
N ILE A 79 0.37 -2.22 5.52
CA ILE A 79 -0.08 -0.83 5.25
C ILE A 79 -1.59 -0.77 5.04
N LEU A 80 -2.15 -1.71 4.27
CA LEU A 80 -3.59 -1.82 4.05
C LEU A 80 -4.38 -2.02 5.35
N ILE A 81 -3.92 -2.91 6.22
CA ILE A 81 -4.54 -3.16 7.53
C ILE A 81 -4.48 -1.90 8.39
N ALA A 82 -3.32 -1.22 8.42
CA ALA A 82 -3.15 0.01 9.18
C ALA A 82 -4.11 1.12 8.72
N ASP A 83 -4.29 1.29 7.41
CA ASP A 83 -5.20 2.27 6.84
C ASP A 83 -6.68 1.92 7.10
N GLU A 84 -7.07 0.64 7.01
CA GLU A 84 -8.42 0.20 7.37
C GLU A 84 -8.72 0.40 8.87
N ILE A 85 -7.74 0.18 9.75
CA ILE A 85 -7.88 0.50 11.19
C ILE A 85 -8.06 2.01 11.38
N ARG A 86 -7.22 2.84 10.74
CA ARG A 86 -7.34 4.31 10.77
C ARG A 86 -8.73 4.76 10.34
N LYS A 87 -9.23 4.25 9.21
CA LYS A 87 -10.58 4.55 8.71
C LYS A 87 -11.64 4.16 9.75
N LYS A 88 -11.60 2.95 10.30
CA LYS A 88 -12.55 2.52 11.34
C LYS A 88 -12.57 3.43 12.56
N ILE A 89 -11.41 3.89 13.04
CA ILE A 89 -11.32 4.78 14.20
C ILE A 89 -11.95 6.15 13.89
N VAL A 90 -11.63 6.73 12.72
CA VAL A 90 -12.15 8.04 12.30
C VAL A 90 -13.66 8.00 12.06
N TYR A 91 -14.17 6.99 11.35
CA TYR A 91 -15.61 6.86 11.06
C TYR A 91 -16.44 6.48 12.28
N SER A 92 -15.91 5.68 13.20
CA SER A 92 -16.58 5.38 14.47
C SER A 92 -16.75 6.64 15.33
N SER A 93 -15.73 7.51 15.34
CA SER A 93 -15.73 8.77 16.09
C SER A 93 -16.73 9.78 15.49
N ALA A 94 -16.80 9.89 14.16
CA ALA A 94 -17.76 10.76 13.47
C ALA A 94 -19.22 10.34 13.71
N LYS A 95 -19.52 9.04 13.63
CA LYS A 95 -20.87 8.51 13.90
C LYS A 95 -21.31 8.73 15.34
N LYS A 96 -20.37 8.64 16.30
CA LYS A 96 -20.65 8.91 17.72
C LYS A 96 -21.02 10.38 17.97
N ILE A 97 -20.37 11.33 17.27
CA ILE A 97 -20.68 12.76 17.37
C ILE A 97 -22.04 13.08 16.75
N GLU A 98 -22.35 12.54 15.55
CA GLU A 98 -23.67 12.74 14.94
C GLU A 98 -24.81 12.23 15.83
N VAL A 99 -24.66 11.06 16.47
CA VAL A 99 -25.68 10.51 17.37
C VAL A 99 -25.86 11.37 18.63
N LEU A 100 -24.78 11.98 19.15
CA LEU A 100 -24.86 12.87 20.31
C LEU A 100 -25.51 14.22 19.97
N VAL A 101 -25.28 14.75 18.77
CA VAL A 101 -25.90 16.00 18.30
C VAL A 101 -27.38 15.80 17.94
N LYS A 102 -27.78 14.61 17.47
CA LYS A 102 -29.16 14.32 17.04
C LYS A 102 -30.08 13.80 18.13
N LYS A 103 -29.62 13.69 19.39
CA LYS A 103 -30.50 13.39 20.53
C LYS A 103 -31.37 14.63 20.78
N PRO A 104 -32.71 14.55 20.62
CA PRO A 104 -33.57 15.63 21.06
C PRO A 104 -33.44 15.74 22.58
N VAL A 105 -33.23 16.96 23.06
CA VAL A 105 -33.45 17.32 24.47
C VAL A 105 -34.93 17.17 24.77
#